data_AF-A0A3A0AFQ2-F1
#
_entry.id   AF-A0A3A0AFQ2-F1
#
_cell.length_a   1.000
_cell.length_b   1.000
_cell.length_c   1.000
_cell.angle_alpha   90.00
_cell.angle_beta   90.00
_cell.angle_gamma   90.00
#
_symmetry.space_group_name_H-M   'P 1'
#
loop_
_entity.id
_entity.type
_entity.pdbx_description
1 polymer ?
#
loop_
_entity_poly.entity_id
_entity_poly.type
_entity_poly.pdbx_seq_one_letter_code
_entity_poly.pdbx_strand_id
1 'polypeptide(L)'
;MGELTPRESQAMESILDNEALTSNLDDAAAQVLLDWGTAYAREIAQRTAGLDDAEALLEEKLQATHRLMRAVNQRFDPAILAEFESDPQARAQADRRLLKHLLEQAAVIEGAQLVKPADEQLIGFAQDELARAGTPQALITTLRRLVEQYLEPPPTPEAAAPVSQKDEPAETEKPAAPSSVLAAEDEASVQAERQPVRWGPWVTRLAHRVRTALERLKK
;
A
#
# COMPACT_ATOMS: atom_id res chain seq x y z
N MET A 1 18.68 7.17 11.21
CA MET A 1 17.55 6.82 10.31
C MET A 1 18.16 6.52 8.95
N GLY A 2 17.84 5.37 8.34
CA GLY A 2 18.27 5.10 6.96
C GLY A 2 17.61 6.10 6.01
N GLU A 3 18.36 6.57 5.02
CA GLU A 3 17.79 7.39 3.95
C GLU A 3 16.77 6.55 3.17
N LEU A 4 15.58 7.11 2.91
CA LEU A 4 14.59 6.47 2.06
C LEU A 4 15.16 6.35 0.65
N THR A 5 14.93 5.20 0.02
CA THR A 5 15.26 5.07 -1.40
C THR A 5 14.36 6.02 -2.23
N PRO A 6 14.80 6.48 -3.42
CA PRO A 6 13.97 7.31 -4.29
C PRO A 6 12.60 6.68 -4.59
N ARG A 7 12.56 5.35 -4.69
CA ARG A 7 11.34 4.56 -4.92
C ARG A 7 10.38 4.60 -3.73
N GLU A 8 10.88 4.40 -2.52
CA GLU A 8 10.07 4.52 -1.30
C GLU A 8 9.51 5.93 -1.16
N SER A 9 10.32 6.95 -1.48
CA SER A 9 9.90 8.35 -1.41
C SER A 9 8.77 8.63 -2.41
N GLN A 10 8.92 8.20 -3.66
CA GLN A 10 7.89 8.34 -4.69
C GLN A 10 6.58 7.61 -4.34
N ALA A 11 6.68 6.38 -3.81
CA ALA A 11 5.53 5.61 -3.38
C ALA A 11 4.76 6.30 -2.24
N MET A 12 5.48 6.85 -1.26
CA MET A 12 4.88 7.62 -0.16
C MET A 12 4.28 8.94 -0.64
N GLU A 13 4.95 9.68 -1.53
CA GLU A 13 4.45 10.93 -2.12
C GLU A 13 3.13 10.70 -2.85
N SER A 14 2.99 9.58 -3.59
CA SER A 14 1.73 9.23 -4.27
C SER A 14 0.52 9.13 -3.32
N ILE A 15 0.74 8.65 -2.09
CA ILE A 15 -0.29 8.57 -1.05
C ILE A 15 -0.57 9.96 -0.47
N LEU A 16 0.49 10.72 -0.16
CA LEU A 16 0.40 12.01 0.54
C LEU A 16 -0.17 13.14 -0.34
N ASP A 17 0.05 13.08 -1.66
CA ASP A 17 -0.43 14.08 -2.61
C ASP A 17 -1.92 13.90 -2.96
N ASN A 18 -2.56 12.82 -2.51
CA ASN A 18 -3.96 12.50 -2.81
C ASN A 18 -4.90 12.83 -1.64
N GLU A 19 -5.29 14.09 -1.53
CA GLU A 19 -6.20 14.59 -0.48
C GLU A 19 -7.56 13.86 -0.44
N ALA A 20 -8.01 13.31 -1.58
CA ALA A 20 -9.26 12.56 -1.64
C ALA A 20 -9.25 11.25 -0.84
N LEU A 21 -8.09 10.79 -0.39
CA LEU A 21 -7.96 9.62 0.48
C LEU A 21 -8.37 9.90 1.93
N THR A 22 -8.47 11.16 2.35
CA THR A 22 -8.78 11.53 3.74
C THR A 22 -9.82 12.63 3.89
N SER A 23 -10.43 13.08 2.79
CA SER A 23 -11.31 14.25 2.75
C SER A 23 -12.52 14.21 3.70
N ASN A 24 -12.96 13.04 4.13
CA ASN A 24 -14.13 12.87 5.00
C ASN A 24 -13.74 12.60 6.46
N LEU A 25 -12.45 12.63 6.78
CA LEU A 25 -11.92 12.32 8.10
C LEU A 25 -11.53 13.60 8.84
N ASP A 26 -11.61 13.56 10.17
CA ASP A 26 -10.93 14.54 10.99
C ASP A 26 -9.40 14.35 10.94
N ASP A 27 -8.64 15.37 11.36
CA ASP A 27 -7.18 15.37 11.30
C ASP A 27 -6.54 14.15 11.99
N ALA A 28 -7.12 13.67 13.10
CA ALA A 28 -6.57 12.55 13.85
C ALA A 28 -6.78 11.21 13.12
N ALA A 29 -7.98 10.99 12.58
CA ALA A 29 -8.30 9.81 11.80
C ALA A 29 -7.59 9.81 10.44
N ALA A 30 -7.52 10.96 9.77
CA ALA A 30 -6.75 11.15 8.54
C ALA A 30 -5.27 10.76 8.76
N GLN A 31 -4.66 11.23 9.85
CA GLN A 31 -3.27 10.89 10.17
C GLN A 31 -3.09 9.38 10.34
N VAL A 32 -3.97 8.70 11.08
CA VAL A 32 -3.86 7.23 11.26
C VAL A 32 -4.03 6.48 9.94
N LEU A 33 -4.91 6.93 9.05
CA LEU A 33 -5.08 6.33 7.73
C LEU A 33 -3.85 6.56 6.84
N LEU A 34 -3.27 7.77 6.85
CA LEU A 34 -2.05 8.09 6.11
C LEU A 34 -0.83 7.32 6.63
N ASP A 35 -0.68 7.19 7.95
CA ASP A 35 0.37 6.41 8.57
C ASP A 35 0.27 4.94 8.14
N TRP A 36 -0.95 4.41 8.05
CA TRP A 36 -1.18 3.06 7.54
C TRP A 36 -0.84 2.94 6.05
N GLY A 37 -1.37 3.84 5.21
CA GLY A 37 -1.11 3.82 3.76
C GLY A 37 0.37 3.98 3.41
N THR A 38 1.08 4.87 4.10
CA THR A 38 2.52 5.09 3.88
C THR A 38 3.38 3.94 4.40
N ALA A 39 2.95 3.24 5.46
CA ALA A 39 3.59 2.00 5.89
C ALA A 39 3.51 0.93 4.78
N TYR A 40 2.33 0.74 4.18
CA TYR A 40 2.19 -0.16 3.03
C TYR A 40 3.01 0.28 1.83
N ALA A 41 2.96 1.56 1.45
CA ALA A 41 3.72 2.06 0.31
C ALA A 41 5.24 1.80 0.44
N ARG A 42 5.79 2.00 1.65
CA ARG A 42 7.19 1.68 1.95
C ARG A 42 7.47 0.18 1.83
N GLU A 43 6.65 -0.65 2.46
CA GLU A 43 6.82 -2.10 2.44
C GLU A 43 6.71 -2.68 1.01
N ILE A 44 5.74 -2.22 0.22
CA ILE A 44 5.59 -2.61 -1.18
C ILE A 44 6.84 -2.23 -1.97
N ALA A 45 7.35 -0.99 -1.81
CA ALA A 45 8.55 -0.54 -2.49
C ALA A 45 9.79 -1.40 -2.14
N GLN A 46 9.89 -1.86 -0.90
CA GLN A 46 10.96 -2.76 -0.45
C GLN A 46 10.80 -4.17 -1.02
N ARG A 47 9.60 -4.76 -0.93
CA ARG A 47 9.32 -6.14 -1.39
C ARG A 47 9.42 -6.29 -2.91
N THR A 48 9.15 -5.22 -3.66
CA THR A 48 9.24 -5.20 -5.12
C THR A 48 10.63 -4.83 -5.63
N ALA A 49 11.56 -4.44 -4.75
CA ALA A 49 12.91 -4.10 -5.15
C ALA A 49 13.65 -5.34 -5.70
N GLY A 50 14.22 -5.22 -6.90
CA GLY A 50 15.00 -6.29 -7.52
C GLY A 50 14.20 -7.37 -8.26
N LEU A 51 12.88 -7.21 -8.40
CA LEU A 51 12.06 -8.07 -9.28
C LEU A 51 12.15 -7.61 -10.73
N ASP A 52 12.04 -8.54 -11.68
CA ASP A 52 12.09 -8.22 -13.13
C ASP A 52 10.95 -7.28 -13.55
N ASP A 53 9.73 -7.52 -13.05
CA ASP A 53 8.54 -6.70 -13.29
C ASP A 53 8.22 -5.75 -12.13
N ALA A 54 9.27 -5.25 -11.47
CA ALA A 54 9.11 -4.51 -10.22
C ALA A 54 8.17 -3.30 -10.34
N GLU A 55 8.24 -2.52 -11.42
CA GLU A 55 7.46 -1.28 -11.56
C GLU A 55 5.97 -1.56 -11.72
N ALA A 56 5.61 -2.54 -12.55
CA ALA A 56 4.22 -2.95 -12.74
C ALA A 56 3.61 -3.50 -11.43
N LEU A 57 4.36 -4.33 -10.70
CA LEU A 57 3.94 -4.87 -9.41
C LEU A 57 3.80 -3.77 -8.33
N LEU A 58 4.70 -2.79 -8.33
CA LEU A 58 4.60 -1.64 -7.42
C LEU A 58 3.33 -0.85 -7.71
N GLU A 59 3.09 -0.49 -8.97
CA GLU A 59 1.93 0.31 -9.35
C GLU A 59 0.62 -0.42 -8.98
N GLU A 60 0.49 -1.70 -9.31
CA GLU A 60 -0.69 -2.51 -8.99
C GLU A 60 -0.98 -2.49 -7.48
N LYS A 61 0.04 -2.74 -6.66
CA LYS A 61 -0.11 -2.79 -5.20
C LYS A 61 -0.38 -1.40 -4.58
N LEU A 62 0.21 -0.34 -5.13
CA LEU A 62 -0.12 1.03 -4.71
C LEU A 62 -1.55 1.41 -5.09
N GLN A 63 -2.04 1.02 -6.26
CA GLN A 63 -3.44 1.21 -6.64
C GLN A 63 -4.40 0.45 -5.70
N ALA A 64 -4.06 -0.77 -5.29
CA ALA A 64 -4.83 -1.51 -4.28
C ALA A 64 -4.84 -0.79 -2.93
N THR A 65 -3.70 -0.22 -2.52
CA THR A 65 -3.59 0.61 -1.30
C THR A 65 -4.49 1.84 -1.39
N HIS A 66 -4.51 2.54 -2.53
CA HIS A 66 -5.43 3.67 -2.75
C HIS A 66 -6.91 3.27 -2.66
N ARG A 67 -7.28 2.14 -3.26
CA ARG A 67 -8.66 1.61 -3.21
C ARG A 67 -9.07 1.28 -1.78
N LEU A 68 -8.17 0.64 -1.02
CA LEU A 68 -8.38 0.34 0.39
C LEU A 68 -8.63 1.62 1.19
N MET A 69 -7.72 2.59 1.09
CA MET A 69 -7.84 3.86 1.81
C MET A 69 -9.11 4.62 1.42
N ARG A 70 -9.45 4.64 0.13
CA ARG A 70 -10.67 5.29 -0.36
C ARG A 70 -11.93 4.63 0.18
N ALA A 71 -11.98 3.30 0.24
CA ALA A 71 -13.12 2.59 0.81
C ALA A 71 -13.30 2.91 2.31
N VAL A 72 -12.19 3.01 3.05
CA VAL A 72 -12.20 3.43 4.45
C VAL A 72 -12.68 4.88 4.58
N ASN A 73 -12.19 5.82 3.77
CA ASN A 73 -12.63 7.22 3.78
C ASN A 73 -14.12 7.38 3.42
N GLN A 74 -14.61 6.61 2.44
CA GLN A 74 -16.01 6.62 2.01
C GLN A 74 -16.97 6.18 3.13
N ARG A 75 -16.52 5.34 4.06
CA ARG A 75 -17.33 4.92 5.22
C ARG A 75 -17.74 6.10 6.14
N PHE A 76 -17.04 7.22 6.04
CA PHE A 76 -17.27 8.44 6.80
C PHE A 76 -17.87 9.58 5.97
N ASP A 77 -18.33 9.29 4.75
CA ASP A 77 -19.07 10.26 3.96
C ASP A 77 -20.32 10.74 4.74
N PRO A 78 -20.54 12.05 4.91
CA PRO A 78 -21.67 12.57 5.69
C PRO A 78 -23.05 12.06 5.24
N ALA A 79 -23.25 11.84 3.93
CA ALA A 79 -24.51 11.31 3.41
C ALA A 79 -24.73 9.85 3.84
N ILE A 80 -23.65 9.05 3.82
CA ILE A 80 -23.65 7.66 4.26
C ILE A 80 -23.84 7.56 5.78
N LEU A 81 -23.20 8.45 6.55
CA LEU A 81 -23.37 8.50 8.01
C LEU A 81 -24.81 8.83 8.41
N ALA A 82 -25.46 9.79 7.73
CA ALA A 82 -26.86 10.12 7.97
C ALA A 82 -27.80 8.92 7.69
N GLU A 83 -27.50 8.11 6.67
CA GLU A 83 -28.23 6.87 6.39
C GLU A 83 -28.09 5.87 7.55
N PHE A 84 -26.88 5.69 8.08
CA PHE A 84 -26.61 4.75 9.18
C PHE A 84 -27.26 5.13 10.51
N GLU A 85 -27.47 6.42 10.76
CA GLU A 85 -28.23 6.88 11.92
C GLU A 85 -29.71 6.50 11.82
N SER A 86 -30.26 6.49 10.60
CA SER A 86 -31.65 6.14 10.33
C SER A 86 -31.90 4.64 10.17
N ASP A 87 -30.91 3.88 9.67
CA ASP A 87 -31.00 2.46 9.39
C ASP A 87 -29.76 1.69 9.90
N PRO A 88 -29.85 1.08 11.09
CA PRO A 88 -28.80 0.22 11.62
C PRO A 88 -28.50 -1.02 10.76
N GLN A 89 -29.47 -1.52 9.97
CA GLN A 89 -29.23 -2.64 9.07
C GLN A 89 -28.40 -2.19 7.86
N ALA A 90 -28.65 -1.00 7.31
CA ALA A 90 -27.80 -0.40 6.28
C ALA A 90 -26.35 -0.28 6.76
N ARG A 91 -26.14 0.18 8.01
CA ARG A 91 -24.81 0.23 8.63
C ARG A 91 -24.14 -1.14 8.67
N ALA A 92 -24.82 -2.16 9.19
CA ALA A 92 -24.25 -3.51 9.28
C ALA A 92 -23.90 -4.09 7.90
N GLN A 93 -24.71 -3.82 6.88
CA GLN A 93 -24.42 -4.24 5.51
C GLN A 93 -23.21 -3.49 4.93
N ALA A 94 -23.12 -2.18 5.14
CA ALA A 94 -21.98 -1.38 4.70
C ALA A 94 -20.68 -1.83 5.37
N ASP A 95 -20.70 -2.12 6.68
CA ASP A 95 -19.54 -2.62 7.42
C ASP A 95 -19.07 -3.96 6.82
N ARG A 96 -19.98 -4.89 6.50
CA ARG A 96 -19.63 -6.16 5.83
C ARG A 96 -19.03 -5.96 4.44
N ARG A 97 -19.59 -5.04 3.64
CA ARG A 97 -19.06 -4.70 2.30
C ARG A 97 -17.67 -4.10 2.40
N LEU A 98 -17.45 -3.21 3.37
CA LEU A 98 -16.15 -2.62 3.65
C LEU A 98 -15.12 -3.70 4.01
N LEU A 99 -15.45 -4.60 4.94
CA LEU A 99 -14.54 -5.69 5.34
C LEU A 99 -14.15 -6.58 4.16
N LYS A 100 -15.12 -6.99 3.34
CA LYS A 100 -14.87 -7.81 2.15
C LYS A 100 -13.95 -7.08 1.16
N HIS A 101 -14.27 -5.82 0.84
CA HIS A 101 -13.48 -5.05 -0.11
C HIS A 101 -12.05 -4.80 0.39
N LEU A 102 -11.91 -4.51 1.68
CA LEU A 102 -10.63 -4.27 2.32
C LEU A 102 -9.74 -5.52 2.28
N LEU A 103 -10.30 -6.70 2.53
CA LEU A 103 -9.56 -7.96 2.39
C LEU A 103 -9.24 -8.32 0.94
N GLU A 104 -10.10 -7.97 -0.01
CA GLU A 104 -9.79 -8.12 -1.44
C GLU A 104 -8.59 -7.25 -1.83
N GLN A 105 -8.52 -5.99 -1.37
CA GLN A 105 -7.36 -5.13 -1.64
C GLN A 105 -6.11 -5.59 -0.88
N ALA A 106 -6.26 -6.03 0.37
CA ALA A 106 -5.16 -6.61 1.13
C ALA A 106 -4.60 -7.87 0.45
N ALA A 107 -5.44 -8.70 -0.17
CA ALA A 107 -4.97 -9.88 -0.92
C ALA A 107 -4.12 -9.49 -2.13
N VAL A 108 -4.40 -8.36 -2.79
CA VAL A 108 -3.55 -7.84 -3.87
C VAL A 108 -2.21 -7.33 -3.33
N ILE A 109 -2.23 -6.65 -2.18
CA ILE A 109 -1.02 -6.08 -1.54
C ILE A 109 -0.11 -7.20 -1.01
N GLU A 110 -0.67 -8.14 -0.26
CA GLU A 110 0.06 -9.15 0.51
C GLU A 110 0.23 -10.47 -0.25
N GLY A 111 -0.58 -10.70 -1.28
CA GLY A 111 -0.54 -11.92 -2.07
C GLY A 111 -0.84 -13.16 -1.24
N ALA A 112 0.04 -14.15 -1.33
CA ALA A 112 -0.12 -15.45 -0.68
C ALA A 112 -0.04 -15.41 0.85
N GLN A 113 0.45 -14.31 1.45
CA GLN A 113 0.58 -14.19 2.91
C GLN A 113 -0.76 -13.93 3.61
N LEU A 114 -1.81 -13.53 2.89
CA LEU A 114 -3.11 -13.25 3.50
C LEU A 114 -3.98 -14.51 3.54
N VAL A 115 -4.29 -14.98 4.76
CA VAL A 115 -5.28 -16.04 4.97
C VAL A 115 -6.68 -15.42 4.97
N LYS A 116 -7.50 -15.79 3.99
CA LYS A 116 -8.85 -15.24 3.90
C LYS A 116 -9.73 -15.78 5.05
N PRO A 117 -10.32 -14.91 5.90
CA PRO A 117 -11.29 -15.34 6.91
C PRO A 117 -12.56 -15.92 6.29
N ALA A 118 -13.23 -16.78 7.06
CA ALA A 118 -14.58 -17.23 6.75
C ALA A 118 -15.59 -16.08 6.90
N ASP A 119 -16.69 -16.13 6.14
CA ASP A 119 -17.72 -15.09 6.17
C ASP A 119 -18.34 -14.93 7.57
N GLU A 120 -18.49 -16.02 8.33
CA GLU A 120 -18.99 -16.00 9.70
C GLU A 120 -18.06 -15.20 10.64
N GLN A 121 -16.75 -15.30 10.46
CA GLN A 121 -15.76 -14.55 11.25
C GLN A 121 -15.86 -13.05 10.94
N LEU A 122 -16.07 -12.68 9.67
CA LEU A 122 -16.28 -11.29 9.26
C LEU A 122 -17.58 -10.72 9.82
N ILE A 123 -18.65 -11.52 9.84
CA ILE A 123 -19.93 -11.11 10.43
C ILE A 123 -19.76 -10.84 11.92
N GLY A 124 -19.12 -11.76 12.66
CA GLY A 124 -18.83 -11.58 14.09
C GLY A 124 -17.96 -10.35 14.34
N PHE A 125 -16.88 -10.17 13.58
CA PHE A 125 -15.99 -9.01 13.71
C PHE A 125 -16.71 -7.68 13.45
N ALA A 126 -17.58 -7.62 12.43
CA ALA A 126 -18.37 -6.43 12.14
C ALA A 126 -19.32 -6.06 13.29
N GLN A 127 -19.97 -7.06 13.89
CA GLN A 127 -20.96 -6.87 14.95
C GLN A 127 -20.32 -6.56 16.31
N ASP A 128 -19.17 -7.15 16.61
CA ASP A 128 -18.54 -7.03 17.93
C ASP A 128 -17.50 -5.91 18.01
N GLU A 129 -16.62 -5.80 17.01
CA GLU A 129 -15.46 -4.91 17.08
C GLU A 129 -15.75 -3.58 16.37
N LEU A 130 -16.22 -3.62 15.11
CA LEU A 130 -16.52 -2.39 14.35
C LEU A 130 -17.67 -1.60 14.97
N ALA A 131 -18.70 -2.27 15.47
CA ALA A 131 -19.83 -1.59 16.11
C ALA A 131 -19.42 -0.85 17.39
N ARG A 132 -18.38 -1.32 18.10
CA ARG A 132 -17.85 -0.71 19.33
C ARG A 132 -16.84 0.40 19.06
N ALA A 133 -16.33 0.52 17.82
CA ALA A 133 -15.44 1.61 17.45
C ALA A 133 -16.21 2.95 17.46
N GLY A 134 -16.10 3.69 18.57
CA GLY A 134 -16.83 4.94 18.80
C GLY A 134 -16.26 6.16 18.08
N THR A 135 -15.11 6.05 17.43
CA THR A 135 -14.47 7.15 16.68
C THR A 135 -13.92 6.66 15.34
N PRO A 136 -13.76 7.54 14.34
CA PRO A 136 -13.13 7.17 13.07
C PRO A 136 -11.72 6.60 13.24
N GLN A 137 -10.92 7.20 14.13
CA GLN A 137 -9.58 6.71 14.47
C GLN A 137 -9.61 5.28 15.03
N ALA A 138 -10.51 4.98 15.97
CA ALA A 138 -10.64 3.65 16.55
C ALA A 138 -11.08 2.63 15.50
N LEU A 139 -11.97 3.01 14.58
CA LEU A 139 -12.42 2.16 13.49
C LEU A 139 -11.27 1.83 12.54
N ILE A 140 -10.51 2.83 12.08
CA ILE A 140 -9.36 2.62 11.19
C ILE A 140 -8.32 1.72 11.85
N THR A 141 -8.04 1.94 13.14
CA THR A 141 -7.12 1.09 13.93
C THR A 141 -7.62 -0.35 14.01
N THR A 142 -8.93 -0.53 14.20
CA THR A 142 -9.57 -1.86 14.26
C THR A 142 -9.50 -2.58 12.91
N LEU A 143 -9.73 -1.87 11.81
CA LEU A 143 -9.60 -2.40 10.45
C LEU A 143 -8.16 -2.80 10.13
N ARG A 144 -7.18 -1.96 10.50
CA ARG A 144 -5.77 -2.27 10.34
C ARG A 144 -5.40 -3.56 11.08
N ARG A 145 -5.79 -3.67 12.35
CA ARG A 145 -5.57 -4.87 13.18
C ARG A 145 -6.19 -6.11 12.55
N LEU A 146 -7.37 -5.99 11.92
CA LEU A 146 -8.00 -7.11 11.23
C LEU A 146 -7.09 -7.65 10.12
N VAL A 147 -6.56 -6.78 9.25
CA VAL A 147 -5.68 -7.23 8.16
C VAL A 147 -4.44 -7.89 8.72
N GLU A 148 -3.79 -7.25 9.69
CA GLU A 148 -2.57 -7.74 10.33
C GLU A 148 -2.79 -9.11 11.02
N GLN A 149 -3.98 -9.36 11.59
CA GLN A 149 -4.33 -10.64 12.21
C GLN A 149 -4.40 -11.80 11.20
N TYR A 150 -4.71 -11.52 9.94
CA TYR A 150 -4.83 -12.53 8.88
C TYR A 150 -3.58 -12.65 8.01
N LEU A 151 -2.50 -11.95 8.34
CA LEU A 151 -1.20 -12.19 7.74
C LEU A 151 -0.59 -13.46 8.37
N GLU A 152 -0.18 -14.41 7.55
CA GLU A 152 0.62 -15.53 8.02
C GLU A 152 1.93 -15.00 8.60
N PRO A 153 2.38 -15.51 9.76
CA PRO A 153 3.73 -15.21 10.23
C PRO A 153 4.72 -15.69 9.15
N PRO A 154 5.76 -14.90 8.85
CA PRO A 154 6.77 -15.31 7.88
C PRO A 154 7.31 -16.68 8.29
N PRO A 155 7.55 -17.60 7.34
CA PRO A 155 8.05 -18.93 7.67
C PRO A 155 9.33 -18.75 8.49
N THR A 156 9.34 -19.30 9.71
CA THR A 156 10.51 -19.25 10.59
C THR A 156 11.71 -19.79 9.80
N PRO A 157 12.85 -19.08 9.73
CA PRO A 157 14.00 -19.50 8.91
C PRO A 157 14.54 -20.89 9.27
N GLU A 158 14.16 -21.43 10.42
CA GLU A 158 14.50 -22.78 10.89
C GLU A 158 13.81 -23.90 10.09
N ALA A 159 12.71 -23.63 9.38
CA ALA A 159 12.07 -24.59 8.48
C ALA A 159 12.67 -24.60 7.06
N ALA A 160 13.46 -23.59 6.70
CA ALA A 160 14.27 -23.58 5.47
C ALA A 160 15.59 -24.33 5.71
N ALA A 161 15.49 -25.59 6.14
CA ALA A 161 16.66 -26.46 6.23
C ALA A 161 17.34 -26.56 4.85
N PRO A 162 18.68 -26.55 4.80
CA PRO A 162 19.40 -26.60 3.54
C PRO A 162 19.09 -27.92 2.85
N VAL A 163 18.45 -27.83 1.67
CA VAL A 163 18.48 -28.92 0.71
C VAL A 163 19.96 -29.17 0.45
N SER A 164 20.48 -30.25 1.03
CA SER A 164 21.84 -30.72 0.83
C SER A 164 22.02 -30.93 -0.67
N GLN A 165 22.67 -29.97 -1.34
CA GLN A 165 23.22 -30.15 -2.67
C GLN A 165 24.25 -31.26 -2.55
N LYS A 166 23.83 -32.46 -2.95
CA LYS A 166 24.71 -33.60 -3.14
C LYS A 166 25.61 -33.27 -4.32
N ASP A 167 26.89 -33.10 -4.04
CA ASP A 167 27.97 -32.97 -5.01
C ASP A 167 27.81 -33.98 -6.16
N GLU A 168 27.64 -33.47 -7.38
CA GLU A 168 27.85 -34.21 -8.62
C GLU A 168 28.99 -33.51 -9.39
N PRO A 169 30.11 -34.20 -9.69
CA PRO A 169 31.29 -33.56 -10.20
C PRO A 169 31.20 -33.29 -11.70
N ALA A 170 31.66 -32.09 -12.04
CA ALA A 170 32.17 -31.59 -13.31
C ALA A 170 32.38 -32.61 -14.44
N GLU A 171 31.74 -32.36 -15.58
CA GLU A 171 32.29 -32.71 -16.89
C GLU A 171 32.33 -31.47 -17.79
N THR A 172 33.56 -31.08 -18.09
CA THR A 172 34.00 -30.05 -19.03
C THR A 172 33.69 -30.43 -20.48
N GLU A 173 33.07 -29.52 -21.26
CA GLU A 173 33.49 -29.35 -22.66
C GLU A 173 33.22 -27.94 -23.21
N LYS A 174 34.19 -27.48 -24.00
CA LYS A 174 34.43 -26.14 -24.56
C LYS A 174 34.11 -26.19 -26.08
N PRO A 175 34.33 -25.13 -26.89
CA PRO A 175 33.31 -24.24 -27.46
C PRO A 175 33.15 -24.36 -29.00
N ALA A 176 32.08 -23.78 -29.56
CA ALA A 176 32.07 -23.32 -30.95
C ALA A 176 31.09 -22.15 -31.16
N ALA A 177 31.65 -20.98 -31.47
CA ALA A 177 31.04 -19.91 -32.27
C ALA A 177 31.70 -19.96 -33.68
N PRO A 178 31.38 -19.10 -34.68
CA PRO A 178 30.44 -17.98 -34.71
C PRO A 178 29.60 -17.87 -36.02
N SER A 179 28.61 -16.98 -36.06
CA SER A 179 28.34 -16.10 -37.23
C SER A 179 27.26 -15.05 -36.96
N SER A 180 27.72 -13.80 -36.88
CA SER A 180 27.20 -12.55 -37.44
C SER A 180 25.86 -12.56 -38.18
N VAL A 181 25.01 -11.53 -37.97
CA VAL A 181 24.49 -10.59 -39.02
C VAL A 181 23.78 -9.38 -38.36
N LEU A 182 24.32 -8.19 -38.66
CA LEU A 182 23.74 -6.86 -38.93
C LEU A 182 22.26 -6.53 -38.62
N ALA A 183 22.04 -5.38 -37.97
CA ALA A 183 21.24 -4.23 -38.44
C ALA A 183 21.16 -3.19 -37.30
N ALA A 184 21.85 -2.06 -37.35
CA ALA A 184 21.49 -0.81 -38.05
C ALA A 184 20.35 -0.03 -37.34
N GLU A 185 20.78 1.13 -36.85
CA GLU A 185 20.10 2.21 -36.13
C GLU A 185 18.85 2.76 -36.83
N ASP A 186 17.88 3.23 -36.04
CA ASP A 186 17.12 4.43 -36.41
C ASP A 186 16.63 5.16 -35.13
N GLU A 187 17.18 6.36 -34.92
CA GLU A 187 16.86 7.30 -33.85
C GLU A 187 15.66 8.16 -34.27
N ALA A 188 14.51 7.97 -33.62
CA ALA A 188 13.39 8.91 -33.75
C ALA A 188 13.25 9.77 -32.49
N SER A 189 13.67 11.02 -32.66
CA SER A 189 13.56 12.15 -31.74
C SER A 189 12.16 12.33 -31.14
N VAL A 190 12.08 12.49 -29.82
CA VAL A 190 10.95 13.12 -29.14
C VAL A 190 11.46 14.25 -28.24
N GLN A 191 11.55 15.45 -28.81
CA GLN A 191 11.62 16.69 -28.05
C GLN A 191 10.21 17.02 -27.56
N ALA A 192 9.95 16.78 -26.26
CA ALA A 192 8.79 17.33 -25.58
C ALA A 192 9.22 18.59 -24.83
N GLU A 193 8.72 19.74 -25.28
CA GLU A 193 8.83 21.03 -24.62
C GLU A 193 8.36 20.94 -23.15
N ARG A 194 9.30 21.05 -22.21
CA ARG A 194 9.00 21.22 -20.79
C ARG A 194 8.71 22.68 -20.52
N GLN A 195 7.42 23.02 -20.37
CA GLN A 195 7.03 24.31 -19.79
C GLN A 195 7.41 24.37 -18.30
N PRO A 196 7.86 25.53 -17.79
CA PRO A 196 8.19 25.69 -16.39
C PRO A 196 6.90 25.67 -15.54
N VAL A 197 6.78 24.66 -14.69
CA VAL A 197 5.72 24.56 -13.68
C VAL A 197 5.85 25.75 -12.73
N ARG A 198 4.87 26.65 -12.79
CA ARG A 198 4.83 27.85 -11.98
C ARG A 198 4.31 27.47 -10.58
N TRP A 199 5.23 27.11 -9.69
CA TRP A 199 4.92 26.75 -8.31
C TRP A 199 4.22 27.90 -7.59
N GLY A 200 2.99 27.65 -7.14
CA GLY A 200 2.18 28.63 -6.43
C GLY A 200 2.66 28.90 -5.00
N PRO A 201 2.13 29.94 -4.33
CA PRO A 201 2.53 30.36 -2.98
C PRO A 201 2.40 29.29 -1.87
N TRP A 202 1.75 28.17 -2.16
CA TRP A 202 1.50 27.07 -1.23
C TRP A 202 2.69 26.12 -1.06
N VAL A 203 3.58 26.01 -2.06
CA VAL A 203 4.82 25.21 -1.96
C VAL A 203 5.73 25.73 -0.86
N THR A 204 5.80 27.06 -0.72
CA THR A 204 6.49 27.72 0.40
C THR A 204 5.87 27.41 1.76
N ARG A 205 4.55 27.14 1.83
CA ARG A 205 3.86 26.78 3.08
C ARG A 205 4.04 25.29 3.43
N LEU A 206 4.08 24.42 2.42
CA LEU A 206 4.39 23.00 2.61
C LEU A 206 5.84 22.80 3.05
N ALA A 207 6.80 23.49 2.42
CA ALA A 207 8.21 23.47 2.83
C ALA A 207 8.41 23.98 4.27
N HIS A 208 7.62 24.96 4.71
CA HIS A 208 7.66 25.44 6.09
C HIS A 208 7.09 24.40 7.08
N ARG A 209 5.98 23.74 6.75
CA ARG A 209 5.37 22.69 7.60
C ARG A 209 6.25 21.44 7.72
N VAL A 210 6.83 20.96 6.63
CA VAL A 210 7.78 19.83 6.64
C VAL A 210 9.01 20.17 7.49
N ARG A 211 9.57 21.38 7.34
CA ARG A 211 10.68 21.84 8.19
C ARG A 211 10.30 21.88 9.68
N THR A 212 9.08 22.31 10.00
CA THR A 212 8.62 22.41 11.39
C THR A 212 8.37 21.03 12.01
N ALA A 213 7.88 20.07 11.24
CA ALA A 213 7.73 18.68 11.67
C ALA A 213 9.10 18.02 11.93
N LEU A 214 10.08 18.26 11.06
CA LEU A 214 11.45 17.74 11.21
C LEU A 214 12.19 18.35 12.41
N GLU A 215 11.96 19.63 12.74
CA GLU A 215 12.54 20.27 13.94
C GLU A 215 11.95 19.72 15.25
N ARG A 216 10.68 19.32 15.26
CA ARG A 216 10.05 18.69 16.43
C ARG A 216 10.56 17.28 16.70
N LEU A 217 11.00 16.56 15.66
CA LEU A 217 11.61 15.23 15.77
C LEU A 217 13.07 15.26 16.25
N LYS A 218 13.70 16.44 16.33
CA LYS A 218 15.08 16.61 16.83
C LYS A 218 15.17 16.93 18.33
N LYS A 219 14.03 17.17 18.99
CA LYS A 219 13.94 17.36 20.44
C LYS A 219 13.47 16.08 21.12
#